data_AF-A0A1N6FDM7-F1
#
_entry.id   AF-A0A1N6FDM7-F1
#
_cell.length_a   1.000
_cell.length_b   1.000
_cell.length_c   1.000
_cell.angle_alpha   90.00
_cell.angle_beta   90.00
_cell.angle_gamma   90.00
#
_symmetry.space_group_name_H-M   'P 1'
#
loop_
_entity.id
_entity.type
_entity.pdbx_description
1 polymer ?
#
loop_
_entity_poly.entity_id
_entity_poly.type
_entity_poly.pdbx_seq_one_letter_code
_entity_poly.pdbx_strand_id
1 'polypeptide(L)'
;MKQRIMLMLAFLLAMNISVFAQQGGGQRRSVEERVKATIERLTTELSLNKDQQTKLDSVFTNSYKQMEKMRADAQASGNRPDREAFQKLSTERDEKVKGILTEDQFKKYKEAQEKMRQNGGNRGGGGNN
;
A
#
# COMPACT_ATOMS: atom_id res chain seq x y z
N MET A 1 -22.87 37.86 -38.53
CA MET A 1 -23.51 36.63 -37.99
C MET A 1 -22.58 35.43 -37.98
N LYS A 2 -21.78 35.18 -39.03
CA LYS A 2 -20.81 34.05 -39.09
C LYS A 2 -19.75 34.04 -37.97
N GLN A 3 -19.24 35.21 -37.57
CA GLN A 3 -18.23 35.33 -36.50
C GLN A 3 -18.80 35.06 -35.09
N ARG A 4 -20.09 35.32 -34.88
CA ARG A 4 -20.79 35.04 -33.60
C ARG A 4 -21.16 33.57 -33.47
N ILE A 5 -21.46 32.91 -34.60
CA ILE A 5 -21.66 31.44 -34.66
C ILE A 5 -20.34 30.71 -34.40
N MET A 6 -19.23 31.23 -34.92
CA MET A 6 -17.89 30.64 -34.70
C MET A 6 -17.42 30.75 -33.23
N LEU A 7 -17.80 31.83 -32.53
CA LEU A 7 -17.54 32.00 -31.09
C LEU A 7 -18.44 31.12 -30.20
N MET A 8 -19.68 30.81 -30.61
CA MET A 8 -20.55 29.87 -29.89
C MET A 8 -20.15 28.40 -30.10
N LEU A 9 -19.63 28.04 -31.27
CA LEU A 9 -19.05 26.71 -31.54
C LEU A 9 -17.73 26.50 -30.80
N ALA A 10 -16.95 27.55 -30.57
CA ALA A 10 -15.74 27.48 -29.75
C ALA A 10 -16.05 27.27 -28.25
N PHE A 11 -17.20 27.73 -27.77
CA PHE A 11 -17.63 27.54 -26.37
C PHE A 11 -18.18 26.14 -26.09
N LEU A 12 -18.76 25.47 -27.10
CA LEU A 12 -19.25 24.09 -27.00
C LEU A 12 -18.12 23.04 -27.04
N LEU A 13 -16.91 23.40 -27.45
CA LEU A 13 -15.76 22.49 -27.51
C LEU A 13 -14.94 22.45 -26.20
N ALA A 14 -15.21 23.34 -25.24
CA ALA A 14 -14.43 23.47 -24.01
C ALA A 14 -14.93 22.62 -22.83
N MET A 15 -16.00 21.82 -22.99
CA MET A 15 -16.55 20.97 -21.91
C MET A 15 -15.95 19.55 -21.83
N ASN A 16 -14.89 19.23 -22.59
CA ASN A 16 -14.22 17.93 -22.50
C ASN A 16 -12.94 17.98 -21.64
N ILE A 17 -12.90 18.83 -20.62
CA ILE A 17 -11.84 18.78 -19.60
C ILE A 17 -12.25 17.74 -18.56
N SER A 18 -11.88 16.50 -18.84
CA SER A 18 -11.36 15.53 -17.87
C SER A 18 -12.12 15.44 -16.53
N VAL A 19 -13.30 14.81 -16.53
CA VAL A 19 -13.89 14.21 -15.33
C VAL A 19 -13.14 12.92 -14.97
N PHE A 20 -11.84 13.04 -14.67
CA PHE A 20 -11.05 12.03 -13.96
C PHE A 20 -10.57 12.57 -12.59
N ALA A 21 -11.21 13.64 -12.10
CA ALA A 21 -10.88 14.26 -10.82
C ALA A 21 -11.79 13.82 -9.65
N GLN A 22 -12.71 12.88 -9.87
CA GLN A 22 -13.63 12.38 -8.83
C GLN A 22 -13.73 10.84 -8.83
N GLN A 23 -12.60 10.15 -8.66
CA GLN A 23 -12.63 8.81 -8.09
C GLN A 23 -11.32 8.59 -7.34
N GLY A 24 -11.30 8.98 -6.07
CA GLY A 24 -10.22 8.69 -5.13
C GLY A 24 -10.05 7.18 -4.96
N GLY A 25 -9.30 6.58 -5.87
CA GLY A 25 -9.18 5.13 -5.97
C GLY A 25 -8.20 4.76 -7.07
N GLY A 26 -6.94 5.19 -6.92
CA GLY A 26 -5.86 4.58 -7.67
C GLY A 26 -5.99 3.06 -7.55
N GLN A 27 -5.88 2.36 -8.67
CA GLN A 27 -6.07 0.91 -8.75
C GLN A 27 -5.30 0.23 -7.62
N ARG A 28 -6.02 -0.40 -6.69
CA ARG A 28 -5.38 -1.13 -5.58
C ARG A 28 -4.58 -2.26 -6.22
N ARG A 29 -3.25 -2.22 -6.06
CA ARG A 29 -2.35 -3.31 -6.47
C ARG A 29 -2.85 -4.63 -5.88
N SER A 30 -2.77 -5.70 -6.67
CA SER A 30 -3.14 -7.04 -6.20
C SER A 30 -2.24 -7.48 -5.04
N VAL A 31 -2.67 -8.49 -4.27
CA VAL A 31 -1.81 -9.05 -3.22
C VAL A 31 -0.48 -9.52 -3.80
N GLU A 32 -0.51 -10.23 -4.92
CA GLU A 32 0.68 -10.78 -5.56
C GLU A 32 1.68 -9.69 -5.99
N GLU A 33 1.20 -8.61 -6.61
CA GLU A 33 2.04 -7.47 -6.97
C GLU A 33 2.68 -6.80 -5.75
N ARG A 34 1.92 -6.70 -4.65
CA ARG A 34 2.43 -6.13 -3.39
C ARG A 34 3.47 -7.04 -2.74
N VAL A 35 3.26 -8.35 -2.76
CA VAL A 35 4.24 -9.33 -2.25
C VAL A 35 5.51 -9.24 -3.07
N LYS A 36 5.41 -9.34 -4.40
CA LYS A 36 6.55 -9.26 -5.32
C LYS A 36 7.39 -8.01 -5.06
N ALA A 37 6.76 -6.83 -5.05
CA ALA A 37 7.45 -5.57 -4.77
C ALA A 37 8.10 -5.54 -3.38
N THR A 38 7.50 -6.19 -2.38
CA THR A 38 8.07 -6.29 -1.03
C THR A 38 9.30 -7.19 -1.03
N ILE A 39 9.22 -8.37 -1.65
CA ILE A 39 10.32 -9.33 -1.73
C ILE A 39 11.49 -8.78 -2.55
N GLU A 40 11.22 -8.13 -3.68
CA GLU A 40 12.25 -7.47 -4.50
C GLU A 40 13.00 -6.43 -3.66
N ARG A 41 12.28 -5.52 -2.99
CA ARG A 41 12.89 -4.50 -2.13
C ARG A 41 13.73 -5.11 -1.01
N LEU A 42 13.19 -6.10 -0.29
CA LEU A 42 13.92 -6.77 0.80
C LEU A 42 15.13 -7.53 0.28
N THR A 43 15.05 -8.12 -0.92
CA THR A 43 16.17 -8.80 -1.57
C THR A 43 17.29 -7.81 -1.87
N THR A 44 16.98 -6.63 -2.38
CA THR A 44 17.96 -5.57 -2.62
C THR A 44 18.57 -5.04 -1.31
N GLU A 45 17.76 -4.79 -0.28
CA GLU A 45 18.25 -4.19 0.98
C GLU A 45 19.03 -5.18 1.87
N LEU A 46 18.65 -6.46 1.86
CA LEU A 46 19.14 -7.47 2.80
C LEU A 46 19.96 -8.57 2.13
N SER A 47 20.11 -8.52 0.79
CA SER A 47 20.81 -9.53 0.00
C SER A 47 20.30 -10.95 0.27
N LEU A 48 18.96 -11.11 0.20
CA LEU A 48 18.29 -12.37 0.53
C LEU A 48 18.68 -13.50 -0.44
N ASN A 49 18.92 -14.69 0.10
CA ASN A 49 19.07 -15.89 -0.73
C ASN A 49 17.71 -16.43 -1.23
N LYS A 50 17.72 -17.39 -2.15
CA LYS A 50 16.50 -17.94 -2.77
C LYS A 50 15.54 -18.55 -1.74
N ASP A 51 16.05 -19.33 -0.79
CA ASP A 51 15.24 -19.97 0.24
C ASP A 51 14.55 -18.94 1.14
N GLN A 52 15.26 -17.87 1.51
CA GLN A 52 14.71 -16.77 2.28
C GLN A 52 13.61 -16.04 1.49
N GLN A 53 13.84 -15.77 0.20
CA GLN A 53 12.83 -15.15 -0.67
C GLN A 53 11.55 -15.98 -0.72
N THR A 54 11.64 -17.29 -0.96
CA THR A 54 10.47 -18.19 -1.02
C THR A 54 9.70 -18.24 0.30
N LYS A 55 10.40 -18.34 1.44
CA LYS A 55 9.75 -18.35 2.75
C LYS A 55 9.07 -17.01 3.07
N LEU A 56 9.73 -15.90 2.75
CA LEU A 56 9.19 -14.57 2.97
C LEU A 56 7.98 -14.30 2.05
N ASP A 57 8.01 -14.75 0.80
CA ASP A 57 6.89 -14.63 -0.13
C ASP A 57 5.61 -15.22 0.48
N SER A 58 5.70 -16.43 1.04
CA SER A 58 4.60 -17.09 1.73
C SER A 58 4.10 -16.29 2.95
N VAL A 59 5.02 -15.77 3.77
CA VAL A 59 4.70 -14.96 4.95
C VAL A 59 3.99 -13.66 4.56
N PHE A 60 4.49 -12.94 3.56
CA PHE A 60 3.89 -11.67 3.12
C PHE A 60 2.57 -11.89 2.37
N THR A 61 2.46 -12.95 1.56
CA THR A 61 1.19 -13.33 0.91
C THR A 61 0.11 -13.54 1.95
N ASN A 62 0.39 -14.35 2.97
CA ASN A 62 -0.57 -14.62 4.03
C ASN A 62 -0.93 -13.33 4.80
N SER A 63 0.07 -12.52 5.17
CA SER A 63 -0.16 -11.25 5.88
C SER A 63 -1.03 -10.28 5.06
N TYR A 64 -0.76 -10.11 3.77
CA TYR A 64 -1.55 -9.20 2.94
C TYR A 64 -2.98 -9.71 2.68
N LYS A 65 -3.19 -11.02 2.52
CA LYS A 65 -4.55 -11.59 2.44
C LYS A 65 -5.34 -11.36 3.72
N GLN A 66 -4.74 -11.58 4.88
CA GLN A 66 -5.39 -11.33 6.17
C GLN A 66 -5.73 -9.83 6.34
N MET A 67 -4.81 -8.95 5.96
CA MET A 67 -5.02 -7.51 5.99
C MET A 67 -6.17 -7.06 5.08
N GLU A 68 -6.27 -7.64 3.88
CA GLU A 68 -7.36 -7.39 2.95
C GLU A 68 -8.69 -7.86 3.51
N LYS A 69 -8.74 -9.07 4.07
CA LYS A 69 -9.93 -9.61 4.72
C LYS A 69 -10.39 -8.72 5.88
N MET A 70 -9.49 -8.33 6.79
CA MET A 70 -9.84 -7.44 7.91
C MET A 70 -10.39 -6.09 7.42
N ARG A 71 -9.83 -5.56 6.33
CA ARG A 71 -10.35 -4.32 5.72
C ARG A 71 -11.73 -4.54 5.09
N ALA A 72 -11.94 -5.63 4.39
CA ALA A 72 -13.23 -5.98 3.79
C ALA A 72 -14.31 -6.19 4.87
N ASP A 73 -13.99 -6.91 5.95
CA ASP A 73 -14.90 -7.16 7.08
C ASP A 73 -15.29 -5.84 7.78
N ALA A 74 -14.32 -4.93 7.99
CA ALA A 74 -14.59 -3.60 8.54
C ALA A 74 -15.51 -2.78 7.62
N GLN A 75 -15.24 -2.79 6.31
CA GLN A 75 -16.09 -2.11 5.32
C GLN A 75 -17.51 -2.69 5.29
N ALA A 76 -17.65 -4.02 5.33
CA ALA A 76 -18.94 -4.71 5.29
C ALA A 76 -19.78 -4.46 6.55
N SER A 77 -19.13 -4.34 7.71
CA SER A 77 -19.79 -4.06 9.00
C SER A 77 -20.03 -2.57 9.26
N GLY A 78 -19.58 -1.68 8.36
CA GLY A 78 -19.65 -0.22 8.55
C GLY A 78 -18.74 0.32 9.67
N ASN A 79 -17.88 -0.54 10.23
CA ASN A 79 -16.98 -0.19 11.32
C ASN A 79 -15.62 0.29 10.81
N ARG A 80 -14.90 1.00 11.67
CA ARG A 80 -13.49 1.32 11.41
C ARG A 80 -12.63 0.06 11.54
N PRO A 81 -11.58 -0.10 10.70
CA PRO A 81 -10.63 -1.20 10.86
C PRO A 81 -10.01 -1.21 12.27
N ASP A 82 -10.04 -2.38 12.91
CA ASP A 82 -9.49 -2.58 14.25
C ASP A 82 -7.96 -2.41 14.22
N ARG A 83 -7.47 -1.29 14.76
CA ARG A 83 -6.04 -0.97 14.77
C ARG A 83 -5.22 -2.01 15.54
N GLU A 84 -5.77 -2.59 16.61
CA GLU A 84 -5.06 -3.59 17.42
C GLU A 84 -4.90 -4.89 16.65
N ALA A 85 -5.93 -5.33 15.93
CA ALA A 85 -5.84 -6.51 15.06
C ALA A 85 -4.78 -6.35 13.97
N PHE A 86 -4.68 -5.17 13.36
CA PHE A 86 -3.63 -4.89 12.36
C PHE A 86 -2.22 -4.85 12.99
N GLN A 87 -2.09 -4.31 14.20
CA GLN A 87 -0.81 -4.33 14.93
C GLN A 87 -0.39 -5.76 15.28
N LYS A 88 -1.30 -6.58 15.81
CA LYS A 88 -1.07 -8.00 16.10
C LYS A 88 -0.61 -8.74 14.85
N LEU A 89 -1.31 -8.60 13.72
CA LEU A 89 -0.89 -9.20 12.45
C LEU A 89 0.52 -8.76 12.02
N SER A 90 0.87 -7.49 12.24
CA SER A 90 2.21 -6.99 11.92
C SER A 90 3.28 -7.62 12.83
N THR A 91 3.00 -7.76 14.12
CA THR A 91 3.92 -8.39 15.09
C THR A 91 4.13 -9.86 14.75
N GLU A 92 3.07 -10.62 14.51
CA GLU A 92 3.14 -12.04 14.12
C GLU A 92 3.93 -12.24 12.82
N ARG A 93 3.74 -11.34 11.85
CA ARG A 93 4.53 -11.35 10.61
C ARG A 93 6.00 -11.12 10.92
N ASP A 94 6.33 -10.11 11.73
CA ASP A 94 7.72 -9.78 12.08
C ASP A 94 8.41 -10.92 12.82
N GLU A 95 7.71 -11.64 13.69
CA GLU A 95 8.22 -12.85 14.36
C GLU A 95 8.56 -13.96 13.36
N LYS A 96 7.68 -14.21 12.39
CA LYS A 96 7.94 -15.18 11.31
C LYS A 96 9.12 -14.76 10.43
N VAL A 97 9.23 -13.47 10.13
CA VAL A 97 10.37 -12.91 9.38
C VAL A 97 11.68 -13.09 10.15
N LYS A 98 11.68 -12.88 11.47
CA LYS A 98 12.85 -13.10 12.33
C LYS A 98 13.37 -14.54 12.27
N GLY A 99 12.48 -15.52 12.17
CA GLY A 99 12.85 -16.93 12.01
C GLY A 99 13.44 -17.31 10.64
N ILE A 100 13.38 -16.42 9.64
CA ILE A 100 13.86 -16.66 8.28
C ILE A 100 15.16 -15.89 7.99
N LEU A 101 15.26 -14.68 8.53
CA LEU A 101 16.42 -13.80 8.34
C LEU A 101 17.54 -14.15 9.31
N THR A 102 18.79 -13.83 8.93
CA THR A 102 19.88 -13.77 9.91
C THR A 102 19.71 -12.58 10.85
N GLU A 103 20.43 -12.57 11.98
CA GLU A 103 20.35 -11.47 12.94
C GLU A 103 20.67 -10.10 12.31
N ASP A 104 21.72 -10.02 11.50
CA ASP A 104 22.12 -8.81 10.79
C ASP A 104 21.08 -8.34 9.77
N GLN A 105 20.49 -9.28 9.02
CA GLN A 105 19.41 -8.98 8.07
C GLN A 105 18.15 -8.51 8.80
N PHE A 106 17.81 -9.13 9.92
CA PHE A 106 16.66 -8.75 10.73
C PHE A 106 16.85 -7.36 11.36
N LYS A 107 18.06 -7.02 11.81
CA LYS A 107 18.37 -5.67 12.30
C LYS A 107 18.12 -4.62 11.23
N LYS A 108 18.66 -4.81 10.02
CA LYS A 108 18.42 -3.92 8.87
C LYS A 108 16.93 -3.84 8.51
N TYR A 109 16.21 -4.96 8.56
CA TYR A 109 14.77 -5.01 8.34
C TYR A 109 14.01 -4.12 9.33
N LYS A 110 14.33 -4.18 10.63
CA LYS A 110 13.69 -3.34 11.66
C LYS A 110 14.04 -1.86 11.50
N GLU A 111 15.29 -1.54 11.14
CA GLU A 111 15.69 -0.16 10.84
C GLU A 111 14.92 0.41 9.65
N ALA A 112 14.74 -0.37 8.57
CA ALA A 112 13.96 0.03 7.41
C ALA A 112 12.48 0.24 7.76
N GLN A 113 11.88 -0.63 8.59
CA GLN A 113 10.52 -0.44 9.08
C GLN A 113 10.37 0.84 9.92
N GLU A 114 11.31 1.11 10.81
CA GLU A 114 11.25 2.28 11.69
C GLU A 114 11.37 3.57 10.87
N LYS A 115 12.28 3.62 9.88
CA LYS A 115 12.37 4.74 8.93
C LYS A 115 11.06 4.97 8.18
N MET A 116 10.40 3.90 7.72
CA MET A 116 9.10 4.01 7.06
C MET A 116 8.01 4.52 8.01
N ARG A 117 8.04 4.10 9.28
CA ARG A 117 7.09 4.55 10.31
C ARG A 117 7.27 6.03 10.63
N GLN A 118 8.51 6.49 10.76
CA GLN A 118 8.85 7.89 10.98
C GLN A 118 8.42 8.76 9.79
N ASN A 119 8.71 8.31 8.57
CA ASN A 119 8.36 9.06 7.35
C ASN A 119 6.86 9.03 7.02
N GLY A 120 6.15 7.97 7.44
CA GLY A 120 4.69 7.84 7.32
C GLY A 120 3.91 8.58 8.41
N GLY A 121 4.46 8.69 9.62
CA GLY A 121 3.89 9.49 10.71
C GLY A 121 3.73 10.97 10.34
N ASN A 122 4.62 11.49 9.49
CA ASN A 122 4.59 12.88 9.05
C ASN A 122 3.58 13.16 7.90
N ARG A 123 2.93 12.12 7.34
CA ARG A 123 1.89 12.25 6.29
C ARG A 123 0.48 11.88 6.76
N GLY A 124 0.33 11.34 7.98
CA GLY A 124 -0.97 11.00 8.58
C GLY A 124 -1.58 12.10 9.45
N GLY A 125 -0.86 13.21 9.68
CA GLY A 125 -1.28 14.34 10.52
C GLY A 125 -1.94 15.49 9.76
N GLY A 126 -2.69 15.19 8.70
CA GLY A 126 -3.39 16.18 7.85
C GLY A 126 -4.88 15.91 7.74
N GLY A 127 -5.56 15.79 8.89
CA GLY A 127 -7.00 15.64 8.99
C GLY A 127 -7.54 16.49 10.12
N ASN A 128 -7.38 17.82 9.98
CA ASN A 128 -7.92 18.82 10.89
C ASN A 128 -8.71 19.86 10.08
N ASN A 129 -9.99 19.59 9.82
CA ASN A 129 -11.15 20.41 10.19
C ASN A 129 -12.44 19.65 9.84
#